data_AF-A0A210R3M0-F1
#
_entry.id   AF-A0A210R3M0-F1
#
_cell.length_a   1.000
_cell.length_b   1.000
_cell.length_c   1.000
_cell.angle_alpha   90.00
_cell.angle_beta   90.00
_cell.angle_gamma   90.00
#
_symmetry.space_group_name_H-M   'P 1'
#
loop_
_entity.id
_entity.type
_entity.pdbx_description
1 polymer ?
#
loop_
_entity_poly.entity_id
_entity_poly.type
_entity_poly.pdbx_seq_one_letter_code
_entity_poly.pdbx_strand_id
1 'polypeptide(L)'
;MCPGEPVLVVSSVGMCPGEPVLVVSSVGMCPGEPVLVVSSVGMCPGEPVLVVSSVGMCPGEPVLVVSSVGMCPGEPVLVVSSVGMCPGEPVLVVSSVGMCPGEPVLVVSSVGMCPGEPVLVVSSVGMCPGEPVLVVSSVGMCPGEPVLVVSSVGMCPGEPVLVVSSVGMCPEEAVFKRHLE
;
A
#
# COMPACT_ATOMS: atom_id res chain seq x y z
N MET A 1 33.17 -4.31 25.42
CA MET A 1 33.22 -3.38 24.28
C MET A 1 32.53 -4.08 23.14
N CYS A 2 31.27 -3.71 22.85
CA CYS A 2 30.54 -4.27 21.72
C CYS A 2 31.27 -3.85 20.44
N PRO A 3 31.67 -4.77 19.54
CA PRO A 3 32.24 -4.38 18.26
C PRO A 3 31.09 -3.78 17.45
N GLY A 4 31.09 -2.47 17.27
CA GLY A 4 30.07 -1.77 16.49
C GLY A 4 30.03 -2.33 15.07
N GLU A 5 28.83 -2.58 14.57
CA GLU A 5 28.59 -3.01 13.19
C GLU A 5 29.23 -2.00 12.22
N PRO A 6 29.96 -2.46 11.20
CA PRO A 6 30.64 -1.56 10.28
C PRO A 6 29.62 -0.84 9.40
N VAL A 7 29.48 0.48 9.58
CA VAL A 7 28.82 1.35 8.61
C VAL A 7 29.66 1.36 7.33
N LEU A 8 29.17 0.73 6.27
CA LEU A 8 29.83 0.72 4.97
C LEU A 8 29.38 1.93 4.14
N VAL A 9 30.36 2.75 3.74
CA VAL A 9 30.16 3.90 2.85
C VAL A 9 30.90 3.64 1.54
N VAL A 10 30.15 3.17 0.54
CA VAL A 10 30.63 2.90 -0.81
C VAL A 10 29.61 3.42 -1.83
N SER A 11 30.02 3.64 -3.08
CA SER A 11 29.11 4.12 -4.11
C SER A 11 28.01 3.11 -4.46
N SER A 12 28.35 1.83 -4.49
CA SER A 12 27.41 0.77 -4.87
C SER A 12 27.76 -0.56 -4.21
N VAL A 13 26.72 -1.34 -3.94
CA VAL A 13 26.80 -2.68 -3.38
C VAL A 13 26.03 -3.63 -4.29
N GLY A 14 26.69 -4.70 -4.74
CA GLY A 14 26.02 -5.75 -5.52
C GLY A 14 25.10 -6.62 -4.66
N MET A 15 25.67 -7.24 -3.62
CA MET A 15 24.96 -8.15 -2.72
C MET A 15 25.43 -7.93 -1.28
N CYS A 16 24.48 -7.73 -0.36
CA CYS A 16 24.74 -7.56 1.08
C CYS A 16 23.72 -8.37 1.90
N PRO A 17 24.06 -9.59 2.34
CA PRO A 17 23.15 -10.39 3.16
C PRO A 17 23.26 -10.05 4.66
N GLY A 18 22.21 -10.39 5.41
CA GLY A 18 22.18 -10.35 6.88
C GLY A 18 21.55 -9.08 7.43
N GLU A 19 22.16 -8.53 8.47
CA GLU A 19 21.69 -7.32 9.19
C GLU A 19 22.65 -6.13 9.00
N PRO A 20 23.04 -5.74 7.76
CA PRO A 20 23.98 -4.65 7.57
C PRO A 20 23.32 -3.28 7.82
N VAL A 21 24.11 -2.34 8.33
CA VAL A 21 23.79 -0.91 8.33
C VAL A 21 24.57 -0.21 7.21
N LEU A 22 23.89 0.23 6.15
CA LEU A 22 24.54 0.81 4.96
C LEU A 22 24.11 2.25 4.68
N VAL A 23 25.08 3.06 4.29
CA VAL A 23 24.86 4.39 3.70
C VAL A 23 25.61 4.46 2.36
N VAL A 24 24.92 4.11 1.28
CA VAL A 24 25.48 3.95 -0.06
C VAL A 24 24.56 4.57 -1.12
N SER A 25 25.03 4.78 -2.35
CA SER A 25 24.13 5.32 -3.39
C SER A 25 23.15 4.25 -3.87
N SER A 26 23.61 3.02 -4.11
CA SER A 26 22.76 1.95 -4.65
C SER A 26 23.09 0.57 -4.10
N VAL A 27 22.04 -0.24 -3.92
CA VAL A 27 22.13 -1.65 -3.54
C VAL A 27 21.38 -2.52 -4.55
N GLY A 28 22.05 -3.53 -5.09
CA GLY A 28 21.45 -4.50 -6.00
C GLY A 28 20.50 -5.45 -5.26
N MET A 29 21.04 -6.25 -4.35
CA MET A 29 20.32 -7.26 -3.58
C MET A 29 20.72 -7.23 -2.10
N CYS A 30 19.75 -7.14 -1.19
CA CYS A 30 19.99 -7.07 0.25
C CYS A 30 18.97 -7.93 1.03
N PRO A 31 19.19 -9.25 1.19
CA PRO A 31 18.28 -10.09 1.94
C PRO A 31 18.54 -10.02 3.45
N GLY A 32 17.48 -10.20 4.25
CA GLY A 32 17.56 -10.29 5.72
C GLY A 32 16.86 -9.10 6.38
N GLU A 33 17.50 -8.55 7.41
CA GLU A 33 16.98 -7.43 8.21
C GLU A 33 17.93 -6.21 8.12
N PRO A 34 18.28 -5.72 6.92
CA PRO A 34 19.19 -4.59 6.78
C PRO A 34 18.55 -3.27 7.21
N VAL A 35 19.37 -2.34 7.67
CA VAL A 35 19.01 -0.92 7.82
C VAL A 35 19.73 -0.11 6.74
N LEU A 36 18.99 0.40 5.75
CA LEU A 36 19.57 1.09 4.60
C LEU A 36 19.13 2.55 4.52
N VAL A 37 20.10 3.45 4.36
CA VAL A 37 19.88 4.83 3.93
C VAL A 37 20.58 5.04 2.58
N VAL A 38 19.85 4.84 1.49
CA VAL A 38 20.41 4.78 0.13
C VAL A 38 19.56 5.50 -0.90
N SER A 39 20.09 5.77 -2.10
CA SER A 39 19.24 6.35 -3.16
C SER A 39 18.32 5.28 -3.76
N SER A 40 18.84 4.10 -4.08
CA SER A 40 18.06 3.05 -4.73
C SER A 40 18.38 1.63 -4.23
N VAL A 41 17.34 0.81 -4.14
CA VAL A 41 17.44 -0.63 -3.87
C VAL A 41 16.74 -1.42 -4.97
N GLY A 42 17.43 -2.38 -5.57
CA GLY A 42 16.86 -3.29 -6.56
C GLY A 42 15.90 -4.30 -5.93
N MET A 43 16.43 -5.18 -5.08
CA MET A 43 15.69 -6.24 -4.40
C MET A 43 16.09 -6.36 -2.92
N CYS A 44 15.11 -6.35 -2.02
CA CYS A 44 15.34 -6.40 -0.57
C CYS A 44 14.31 -7.32 0.12
N PRO A 45 14.50 -8.65 0.10
CA PRO A 45 13.57 -9.57 0.75
C PRO A 45 13.85 -9.66 2.27
N GLY A 46 12.81 -9.91 3.06
CA GLY A 46 12.89 -10.13 4.50
C GLY A 46 12.19 -9.02 5.28
N GLU A 47 12.83 -8.53 6.34
CA GLU A 47 12.30 -7.50 7.25
C GLU A 47 13.20 -6.25 7.26
N PRO A 48 13.51 -5.65 6.10
CA PRO A 48 14.41 -4.50 6.06
C PRO A 48 13.74 -3.23 6.60
N VAL A 49 14.57 -2.33 7.14
CA VAL A 49 14.19 -0.95 7.44
C VAL A 49 14.88 -0.03 6.42
N LEU A 50 14.12 0.56 5.50
CA LEU A 50 14.67 1.36 4.40
C LEU A 50 14.22 2.82 4.47
N VAL A 51 15.19 3.73 4.39
CA VAL A 51 14.97 5.15 4.10
C VAL A 51 15.65 5.47 2.78
N VAL A 52 14.91 5.36 1.67
CA VAL A 52 15.49 5.42 0.32
C VAL A 52 14.65 6.21 -0.66
N SER A 53 15.20 6.61 -1.80
CA SER A 53 14.37 7.29 -2.82
C SER A 53 13.48 6.29 -3.57
N SER A 54 14.00 5.13 -3.94
CA SER A 54 13.26 4.14 -4.74
C SER A 54 13.60 2.70 -4.39
N VAL A 55 12.58 1.84 -4.32
CA VAL A 55 12.71 0.38 -4.17
C VAL A 55 12.05 -0.32 -5.35
N GLY A 56 12.77 -1.23 -6.00
CA GLY A 56 12.25 -2.07 -7.06
C GLY A 56 11.29 -3.13 -6.53
N MET A 57 11.82 -4.08 -5.74
CA MET A 57 11.08 -5.21 -5.17
C MET A 57 11.46 -5.46 -3.70
N CYS A 58 10.47 -5.54 -2.82
CA CYS A 58 10.68 -5.71 -1.38
C CYS A 58 9.66 -6.69 -0.77
N PRO A 59 9.83 -8.01 -0.93
CA PRO A 59 8.91 -8.99 -0.37
C PRO A 59 9.18 -9.22 1.13
N GLY A 60 8.14 -9.53 1.90
CA GLY A 60 8.24 -9.87 3.32
C GLY A 60 7.52 -8.84 4.19
N GLU A 61 8.15 -8.43 5.29
CA GLU A 61 7.59 -7.50 6.28
C GLU A 61 8.46 -6.24 6.41
N PRO A 62 8.76 -5.53 5.30
CA PRO A 62 9.63 -4.37 5.36
C PRO A 62 8.95 -3.16 6.00
N VAL A 63 9.76 -2.30 6.63
CA VAL A 63 9.37 -0.94 7.04
C VAL A 63 10.04 0.05 6.10
N LEU A 64 9.25 0.71 5.24
CA LEU A 64 9.79 1.61 4.20
C LEU A 64 9.32 3.05 4.40
N VAL A 65 10.29 3.98 4.40
CA VAL A 65 10.05 5.42 4.23
C VAL A 65 10.73 5.86 2.94
N VAL A 66 9.99 5.87 1.83
CA VAL A 66 10.58 6.05 0.49
C VAL A 66 9.75 6.91 -0.44
N SER A 67 10.32 7.41 -1.53
CA SER A 67 9.51 8.14 -2.52
C SER A 67 8.65 7.17 -3.34
N SER A 68 9.24 6.07 -3.82
CA SER A 68 8.52 5.12 -4.68
C SER A 68 8.87 3.66 -4.42
N VAL A 69 7.85 2.80 -4.52
CA VAL A 69 8.00 1.33 -4.48
C VAL A 69 7.36 0.72 -5.71
N GLY A 70 8.11 -0.12 -6.42
CA GLY A 70 7.60 -0.89 -7.55
C GLY A 70 6.65 -2.00 -7.11
N MET A 71 7.20 -2.98 -6.37
CA MET A 71 6.46 -4.16 -5.91
C MET A 71 6.82 -4.53 -4.47
N CYS A 72 5.82 -4.72 -3.60
CA CYS A 72 6.02 -5.00 -2.17
C CYS A 72 5.00 -6.03 -1.66
N PRO A 73 5.19 -7.33 -1.93
CA PRO A 73 4.28 -8.36 -1.45
C PRO A 73 4.54 -8.72 0.02
N GLY A 74 3.50 -9.11 0.75
CA GLY A 74 3.59 -9.57 2.14
C GLY A 74 2.84 -8.63 3.10
N GLU A 75 3.47 -8.30 4.22
CA GLU A 75 2.90 -7.48 5.29
C GLU A 75 3.73 -6.20 5.52
N PRO A 76 4.00 -5.40 4.48
CA PRO A 76 4.87 -4.23 4.64
C PRO A 76 4.16 -3.08 5.38
N VAL A 77 4.95 -2.28 6.09
CA VAL A 77 4.54 -0.97 6.60
C VAL A 77 5.20 0.12 5.75
N LEU A 78 4.41 0.83 4.95
CA LEU A 78 4.93 1.80 3.98
C LEU A 78 4.45 3.23 4.29
N VAL A 79 5.39 4.16 4.39
CA VAL A 79 5.14 5.60 4.33
C VAL A 79 5.83 6.16 3.09
N VAL A 80 5.10 6.24 1.99
CA VAL A 80 5.70 6.53 0.67
C VAL A 80 4.87 7.46 -0.20
N SER A 81 5.45 8.06 -1.24
CA SER A 81 4.63 8.85 -2.17
C SER A 81 3.82 7.95 -3.10
N SER A 82 4.44 6.91 -3.67
CA SER A 82 3.78 6.03 -4.62
C SER A 82 4.14 4.55 -4.48
N VAL A 83 3.13 3.69 -4.66
CA VAL A 83 3.28 2.24 -4.73
C VAL A 83 2.66 1.72 -6.02
N GLY A 84 3.43 0.94 -6.78
CA GLY A 84 2.94 0.27 -7.98
C GLY A 84 2.01 -0.89 -7.63
N MET A 85 2.56 -1.93 -6.99
CA MET A 85 1.84 -3.16 -6.62
C MET A 85 2.19 -3.63 -5.21
N CYS A 86 1.18 -3.90 -4.37
CA CYS A 86 1.37 -4.30 -2.97
C CYS A 86 0.37 -5.39 -2.55
N PRO A 87 0.56 -6.65 -2.93
CA PRO A 87 -0.34 -7.73 -2.55
C PRO A 87 -0.09 -8.21 -1.11
N GLY A 88 -1.14 -8.67 -0.42
CA GLY A 88 -1.05 -9.23 0.93
C GLY A 88 -1.81 -8.39 1.94
N GLU A 89 -1.20 -8.14 3.09
CA GLU A 89 -1.80 -7.41 4.23
C GLU A 89 -0.99 -6.15 4.57
N PRO A 90 -0.72 -5.25 3.60
CA PRO A 90 0.11 -4.09 3.87
C PRO A 90 -0.62 -3.03 4.69
N VAL A 91 0.14 -2.28 5.48
CA VAL A 91 -0.29 -1.01 6.08
C VAL A 91 0.36 0.14 5.35
N LEU A 92 -0.44 0.91 4.58
CA LEU A 92 0.08 1.97 3.71
C LEU A 92 -0.43 3.35 4.14
N VAL A 93 0.50 4.29 4.30
CA VAL A 93 0.23 5.73 4.38
C VAL A 93 0.92 6.40 3.19
N VAL A 94 0.20 6.58 2.09
CA VAL A 94 0.81 6.99 0.81
C VAL A 94 -0.03 7.98 0.02
N SER A 95 0.55 8.67 -0.97
CA SER A 95 -0.26 9.51 -1.87
C SER A 95 -1.05 8.67 -2.86
N SER A 96 -0.40 7.70 -3.52
CA SER A 96 -1.04 6.90 -4.58
C SER A 96 -0.65 5.43 -4.55
N VAL A 97 -1.65 4.55 -4.74
CA VAL A 97 -1.46 3.12 -4.93
C VAL A 97 -2.05 2.69 -6.27
N GLY A 98 -1.26 1.99 -7.08
CA GLY A 98 -1.73 1.40 -8.34
C GLY A 98 -2.64 0.20 -8.11
N MET A 99 -2.09 -0.88 -7.55
CA MET A 99 -2.79 -2.14 -7.29
C MET A 99 -2.44 -2.73 -5.92
N CYS A 100 -3.45 -3.08 -5.13
CA CYS A 100 -3.27 -3.58 -3.75
C CYS A 100 -4.28 -4.70 -3.43
N PRO A 101 -4.05 -5.94 -3.91
CA PRO A 101 -4.96 -7.04 -3.63
C PRO A 101 -4.71 -7.65 -2.23
N GLY A 102 -5.76 -8.19 -1.60
CA GLY A 102 -5.67 -8.87 -0.30
C GLY A 102 -6.47 -8.13 0.77
N GLU A 103 -5.87 -7.99 1.95
CA GLU A 103 -6.49 -7.37 3.13
C GLU A 103 -5.71 -6.12 3.59
N PRO A 104 -5.45 -5.13 2.71
CA PRO A 104 -4.64 -3.98 3.07
C PRO A 104 -5.39 -3.00 3.96
N VAL A 105 -4.64 -2.30 4.82
CA VAL A 105 -5.12 -1.10 5.53
C VAL A 105 -4.48 0.13 4.90
N LEU A 106 -5.27 0.94 4.20
CA LEU A 106 -4.77 2.08 3.43
C LEU A 106 -5.31 3.41 3.96
N VAL A 107 -4.40 4.35 4.22
CA VAL A 107 -4.69 5.78 4.41
C VAL A 107 -3.98 6.55 3.30
N VAL A 108 -4.69 6.81 2.20
CA VAL A 108 -4.08 7.32 0.96
C VAL A 108 -4.91 8.37 0.25
N SER A 109 -4.32 9.12 -0.69
CA SER A 109 -5.12 10.04 -1.51
C SER A 109 -5.91 9.29 -2.58
N SER A 110 -5.25 8.38 -3.32
CA SER A 110 -5.88 7.67 -4.44
C SER A 110 -5.46 6.20 -4.53
N VAL A 111 -6.43 5.33 -4.82
CA VAL A 111 -6.20 3.91 -5.14
C VAL A 111 -6.76 3.58 -6.52
N GLY A 112 -5.96 2.97 -7.37
CA GLY A 112 -6.39 2.47 -8.68
C GLY A 112 -7.29 1.24 -8.55
N MET A 113 -6.73 0.12 -8.07
CA MET A 113 -7.42 -1.16 -7.93
C MET A 113 -7.09 -1.85 -6.60
N CYS A 114 -8.10 -2.27 -5.85
CA CYS A 114 -7.95 -2.88 -4.52
C CYS A 114 -8.94 -4.04 -4.31
N PRO A 115 -8.69 -5.23 -4.87
CA PRO A 115 -9.57 -6.38 -4.70
C PRO A 115 -9.34 -7.07 -3.35
N GLY A 116 -10.38 -7.68 -2.78
CA GLY A 116 -10.30 -8.48 -1.55
C GLY A 116 -11.11 -7.85 -0.42
N GLU A 117 -10.53 -7.77 0.76
CA GLU A 117 -11.17 -7.26 1.98
C GLU A 117 -10.42 -6.04 2.54
N PRO A 118 -10.17 -4.98 1.74
CA PRO A 118 -9.38 -3.85 2.20
C PRO A 118 -10.16 -2.96 3.18
N VAL A 119 -9.43 -2.31 4.08
CA VAL A 119 -9.92 -1.19 4.89
C VAL A 119 -9.30 0.09 4.36
N LEU A 120 -10.12 0.95 3.73
CA LEU A 120 -9.63 2.16 3.06
C LEU A 120 -10.19 3.43 3.68
N VAL A 121 -9.30 4.36 4.03
CA VAL A 121 -9.61 5.76 4.33
C VAL A 121 -8.91 6.63 3.30
N VAL A 122 -9.61 6.99 2.21
CA VAL A 122 -8.98 7.62 1.04
C VAL A 122 -9.83 8.69 0.39
N SER A 123 -9.25 9.54 -0.46
CA SER A 123 -10.06 10.49 -1.23
C SER A 123 -10.78 9.80 -2.40
N SER A 124 -10.07 8.97 -3.17
CA SER A 124 -10.63 8.32 -4.35
C SER A 124 -10.22 6.86 -4.51
N VAL A 125 -11.16 6.03 -4.96
CA VAL A 125 -10.94 4.64 -5.35
C VAL A 125 -11.48 4.42 -6.76
N GLY A 126 -10.65 3.88 -7.66
CA GLY A 126 -11.07 3.50 -9.00
C GLY A 126 -11.95 2.25 -8.99
N MET A 127 -11.38 1.11 -8.58
CA MET A 127 -12.06 -0.19 -8.56
C MET A 127 -11.74 -0.99 -7.28
N CYS A 128 -12.77 -1.45 -6.57
CA CYS A 128 -12.63 -2.16 -5.29
C CYS A 128 -13.61 -3.35 -5.20
N PRO A 129 -13.33 -4.49 -5.85
CA PRO A 129 -14.19 -5.66 -5.78
C PRO A 129 -13.96 -6.47 -4.49
N GLY A 130 -14.99 -7.13 -3.99
CA GLY A 130 -14.92 -8.02 -2.82
C GLY A 130 -15.76 -7.52 -1.66
N GLU A 131 -15.19 -7.53 -0.46
CA GLU A 131 -15.85 -7.14 0.79
C GLU A 131 -15.11 -5.96 1.46
N PRO A 132 -14.91 -4.82 0.76
CA PRO A 132 -14.14 -3.72 1.32
C PRO A 132 -14.93 -2.93 2.35
N VAL A 133 -14.20 -2.35 3.31
CA VAL A 133 -14.70 -1.30 4.22
C VAL A 133 -14.11 0.03 3.79
N LEU A 134 -14.94 0.92 3.23
CA LEU A 134 -14.50 2.18 2.64
C LEU A 134 -15.07 3.39 3.37
N VAL A 135 -14.19 4.31 3.78
CA VAL A 135 -14.53 5.68 4.19
C VAL A 135 -13.85 6.64 3.22
N VAL A 136 -14.55 7.04 2.16
CA VAL A 136 -13.92 7.78 1.04
C VAL A 136 -14.79 8.87 0.44
N SER A 137 -14.20 9.82 -0.29
CA SER A 137 -15.00 10.85 -0.98
C SER A 137 -15.68 10.29 -2.24
N SER A 138 -14.97 9.48 -3.03
CA SER A 138 -15.48 8.95 -4.29
C SER A 138 -15.02 7.54 -4.58
N VAL A 139 -15.94 6.70 -5.07
CA VAL A 139 -15.66 5.36 -5.59
C VAL A 139 -16.18 5.24 -7.02
N GLY A 140 -15.34 4.78 -7.94
CA GLY A 140 -15.74 4.48 -9.31
C GLY A 140 -16.62 3.24 -9.40
N MET A 141 -16.04 2.08 -9.08
CA MET A 141 -16.70 0.77 -9.16
C MET A 141 -16.39 -0.11 -7.95
N CYS A 142 -17.42 -0.66 -7.30
CA CYS A 142 -17.28 -1.45 -6.08
C CYS A 142 -18.25 -2.66 -6.09
N PRO A 143 -17.96 -3.73 -6.83
CA PRO A 143 -18.81 -4.91 -6.86
C PRO A 143 -18.58 -5.81 -5.62
N GLY A 144 -19.61 -6.53 -5.17
CA GLY A 144 -19.52 -7.51 -4.09
C GLY A 144 -20.38 -7.11 -2.89
N GLU A 145 -19.84 -7.24 -1.68
CA GLU A 145 -20.54 -6.96 -0.42
C GLU A 145 -19.83 -5.82 0.36
N PRO A 146 -19.68 -4.62 -0.23
CA PRO A 146 -18.92 -3.56 0.42
C PRO A 146 -19.71 -2.86 1.52
N VAL A 147 -18.98 -2.37 2.53
CA VAL A 147 -19.48 -1.40 3.51
C VAL A 147 -18.92 -0.02 3.15
N LEU A 148 -19.79 0.86 2.66
CA LEU A 148 -19.41 2.18 2.13
C LEU A 148 -19.94 3.33 2.97
N VAL A 149 -19.04 4.20 3.42
CA VAL A 149 -19.34 5.55 3.91
C VAL A 149 -18.71 6.54 2.94
N VAL A 150 -19.46 6.97 1.91
CA VAL A 150 -18.90 7.76 0.80
C VAL A 150 -19.76 8.91 0.32
N SER A 151 -19.16 10.00 -0.16
CA SER A 151 -19.94 11.10 -0.75
C SER A 151 -20.56 10.68 -2.10
N SER A 152 -19.81 9.92 -2.90
CA SER A 152 -20.26 9.45 -4.22
C SER A 152 -19.78 8.05 -4.56
N VAL A 153 -20.67 7.24 -5.14
CA VAL A 153 -20.31 5.98 -5.79
C VAL A 153 -20.90 5.92 -7.19
N GLY A 154 -20.06 5.55 -8.17
CA GLY A 154 -20.47 5.40 -9.57
C GLY A 154 -21.30 4.13 -9.77
N MET A 155 -20.70 2.96 -9.57
CA MET A 155 -21.32 1.65 -9.74
C MET A 155 -21.02 0.73 -8.55
N CYS A 156 -22.03 0.13 -7.94
CA CYS A 156 -21.86 -0.76 -6.79
C CYS A 156 -22.82 -1.96 -6.86
N PRO A 157 -22.64 -2.90 -7.79
CA PRO A 157 -23.47 -4.11 -7.88
C PRO A 157 -23.16 -5.10 -6.74
N GLY A 158 -24.10 -5.98 -6.40
CA GLY A 158 -23.99 -6.95 -5.30
C GLY A 158 -24.89 -6.62 -4.12
N GLU A 159 -24.42 -6.80 -2.90
CA GLU A 159 -25.21 -6.58 -1.66
C GLU A 159 -24.52 -5.53 -0.77
N PRO A 160 -24.48 -4.25 -1.19
CA PRO A 160 -23.75 -3.24 -0.45
C PRO A 160 -24.53 -2.69 0.75
N VAL A 161 -23.79 -2.31 1.80
CA VAL A 161 -24.27 -1.47 2.90
C VAL A 161 -23.78 -0.05 2.68
N LEU A 162 -24.71 0.90 2.48
CA LEU A 162 -24.40 2.24 1.98
C LEU A 162 -24.82 3.35 2.95
N VAL A 163 -23.87 4.20 3.32
CA VAL A 163 -24.08 5.55 3.85
C VAL A 163 -23.52 6.54 2.84
N VAL A 164 -24.38 7.07 1.97
CA VAL A 164 -23.92 7.87 0.83
C VAL A 164 -24.80 9.07 0.50
N SER A 165 -24.18 10.11 -0.06
CA SER A 165 -24.89 11.29 -0.56
C SER A 165 -25.42 11.06 -1.98
N SER A 166 -24.61 10.42 -2.84
CA SER A 166 -24.94 10.19 -4.25
C SER A 166 -24.52 8.80 -4.74
N VAL A 167 -25.37 8.22 -5.59
CA VAL A 167 -25.21 6.90 -6.20
C VAL A 167 -25.59 7.00 -7.66
N GLY A 168 -24.73 6.51 -8.55
CA GLY A 168 -25.03 6.34 -9.97
C GLY A 168 -25.89 5.10 -10.22
N MET A 169 -25.31 3.91 -10.00
CA MET A 169 -25.97 2.61 -10.21
C MET A 169 -25.73 1.67 -9.03
N CYS A 170 -26.82 1.25 -8.38
CA CYS A 170 -26.83 0.23 -7.33
C CYS A 170 -27.99 -0.76 -7.56
N PRO A 171 -27.88 -1.99 -7.05
CA PRO A 171 -28.94 -2.99 -7.06
C PRO A 171 -30.05 -2.62 -6.07
N GLU A 172 -31.24 -3.21 -6.26
CA GLU A 172 -32.41 -2.95 -5.41
C GLU A 172 -32.24 -3.47 -3.96
N GLU A 173 -31.35 -4.44 -3.74
CA GLU A 173 -31.11 -5.08 -2.44
C GLU A 173 -30.13 -4.30 -1.54
N ALA A 174 -29.62 -3.15 -2.00
CA ALA A 174 -28.71 -2.32 -1.23
C ALA A 174 -29.37 -1.78 0.06
N VAL A 175 -28.71 -1.95 1.20
CA VAL A 175 -29.15 -1.36 2.48
C VAL A 175 -28.71 0.10 2.52
N PHE A 176 -29.67 1.02 2.40
CA PHE A 176 -29.38 2.43 2.20
C PHE A 176 -29.71 3.32 3.42
N LYS A 177 -28.73 4.10 3.87
CA LYS A 177 -28.96 5.27 4.73
C LYS A 177 -28.48 6.53 4.00
N ARG A 178 -29.42 7.36 3.58
CA ARG A 178 -29.10 8.67 2.97
C ARG A 178 -28.65 9.64 4.06
N HIS A 179 -27.49 10.25 3.88
CA HIS A 179 -27.14 11.45 4.65
C HIS A 179 -27.96 12.61 4.07
N LEU A 180 -29.01 13.04 4.79
CA LEU A 180 -29.80 14.22 4.46
C LEU A 180 -29.16 15.42 5.16
N GLU A 181 -28.51 16.29 4.40
CA GLU A 181 -28.20 17.67 4.84
C GLU A 181 -29.27 18.63 4.34
#